data_AF-A0A5P0JID3-F1
#
_entry.id   AF-A0A5P0JID3-F1
#
_cell.length_a   1.000
_cell.length_b   1.000
_cell.length_c   1.000
_cell.angle_alpha   90.00
_cell.angle_beta   90.00
_cell.angle_gamma   90.00
#
_symmetry.space_group_name_H-M   'P 1'
#
loop_
_entity.id
_entity.type
_entity.pdbx_description
1 polymer ?
#
loop_
_entity_poly.entity_id
_entity_poly.type
_entity_poly.pdbx_seq_one_letter_code
_entity_poly.pdbx_strand_id
1 'polypeptide(L)'
;APPALQLPLPDHFQPTGRPLPLGLLRREYIILIEIVLSALSLLLCGLQVEPRYIILVPVLAAIWIIGSLTSKAYKAEVQRRREAFNRAKMDYDHLVSQIQQLGGLEGFIAKRTMLEKMKDEILGLPEEEKRALAALQDNARERQKQKFLEGFFIDAASIPGVGPARKAALRSFGIETAADVTRRSVKQVKGFGDHLTQAVIDWKASCERRFVFRPNEAVTPADRQAVMAK
;
A
#
# COMPACT_ATOMS: atom_id res chain seq x y z
N ALA A 1 7.50 -22.67 13.53
CA ALA A 1 8.60 -21.67 13.59
C ALA A 1 8.47 -20.75 12.39
N PRO A 2 8.79 -19.45 12.50
CA PRO A 2 8.88 -18.58 11.33
C PRO A 2 9.92 -19.16 10.34
N PRO A 3 9.69 -19.04 9.03
CA PRO A 3 10.66 -19.49 8.03
C PRO A 3 11.99 -18.77 8.26
N ALA A 4 13.10 -19.51 8.17
CA ALA A 4 14.43 -18.93 8.31
C ALA A 4 14.63 -17.83 7.28
N LEU A 5 15.15 -16.69 7.71
CA LEU A 5 15.54 -15.59 6.82
C LEU A 5 16.60 -16.14 5.86
N GLN A 6 16.24 -16.26 4.58
CA GLN A 6 17.18 -16.59 3.52
C GLN A 6 18.00 -15.35 3.20
N LEU A 7 19.02 -15.09 4.00
CA LEU A 7 19.99 -14.05 3.71
C LEU A 7 20.96 -14.58 2.64
N PRO A 8 21.18 -13.85 1.54
CA PRO A 8 22.16 -14.26 0.56
C PRO A 8 23.56 -14.14 1.19
N LEU A 9 24.22 -15.29 1.39
CA LEU A 9 25.53 -15.38 2.03
C LEU A 9 26.63 -14.82 1.10
N PRO A 10 27.62 -14.07 1.64
CA PRO A 10 28.73 -13.52 0.85
C PRO A 10 29.61 -14.58 0.17
N ASP A 11 29.52 -15.85 0.58
CA ASP A 11 30.39 -16.95 0.14
C ASP A 11 30.41 -17.15 -1.39
N HIS A 12 29.34 -16.74 -2.07
CA HIS A 12 29.22 -16.81 -3.52
C HIS A 12 29.91 -15.66 -4.28
N PHE A 13 30.31 -14.57 -3.60
CA PHE A 13 31.00 -13.44 -4.24
C PHE A 13 32.52 -13.63 -4.20
N GLN A 14 33.06 -14.29 -5.22
CA GLN A 14 34.50 -14.55 -5.38
C GLN A 14 35.08 -13.74 -6.56
N PRO A 15 35.41 -12.45 -6.38
CA PRO A 15 35.98 -11.65 -7.45
C PRO A 15 37.44 -12.06 -7.70
N THR A 16 37.69 -12.90 -8.70
CA THR A 16 39.06 -13.24 -9.13
C THR A 16 39.59 -12.22 -10.15
N GLY A 17 40.74 -11.60 -9.86
CA GLY A 17 41.43 -10.71 -10.79
C GLY A 17 41.94 -11.44 -12.03
N ARG A 18 41.70 -10.88 -13.22
CA ARG A 18 42.22 -11.44 -14.48
C ARG A 18 43.64 -10.89 -14.78
N PRO A 19 44.61 -11.75 -15.11
CA PRO A 19 45.95 -11.29 -15.51
C PRO A 19 45.89 -10.50 -16.83
N LEU A 20 46.96 -9.76 -17.14
CA LEU A 20 47.04 -9.00 -18.39
C LEU A 20 47.08 -9.98 -19.59
N PRO A 21 46.29 -9.77 -20.65
CA PRO A 21 46.37 -10.63 -21.84
C PRO A 21 47.78 -10.59 -22.46
N LEU A 22 48.27 -11.74 -22.91
CA LEU A 22 49.57 -11.83 -23.60
C LEU A 22 49.61 -10.89 -24.82
N GLY A 23 50.72 -10.17 -24.99
CA GLY A 23 50.95 -9.28 -26.14
C GLY A 23 50.44 -7.84 -25.97
N LEU A 24 49.79 -7.49 -24.85
CA LEU A 24 49.44 -6.10 -24.53
C LEU A 24 50.63 -5.40 -23.86
N LEU A 25 51.31 -4.52 -24.61
CA LEU A 25 52.30 -3.60 -24.02
C LEU A 25 51.59 -2.44 -23.31
N ARG A 26 52.15 -1.98 -22.19
CA ARG A 26 51.66 -0.77 -21.52
C ARG A 26 51.74 0.40 -22.50
N ARG A 27 50.75 1.31 -22.46
CA ARG A 27 50.68 2.48 -23.34
C ARG A 27 51.96 3.31 -23.37
N GLU A 28 52.66 3.40 -22.23
CA GLU A 28 53.96 4.06 -22.11
C GLU A 28 55.02 3.46 -23.04
N TYR A 29 55.11 2.13 -23.13
CA TYR A 29 56.05 1.45 -24.03
C TYR A 29 55.66 1.60 -25.50
N ILE A 30 54.36 1.61 -25.83
CA ILE A 30 53.89 1.81 -27.21
C ILE A 30 54.31 3.20 -27.71
N ILE A 31 54.11 4.25 -26.90
CA ILE A 31 54.50 5.63 -27.24
C ILE A 31 56.02 5.74 -27.39
N LEU A 32 56.80 5.12 -26.50
CA LEU A 32 58.26 5.14 -26.60
C LEU A 32 58.76 4.45 -27.88
N ILE A 33 58.18 3.30 -28.24
CA ILE A 33 58.52 2.58 -29.48
C ILE A 33 58.19 3.43 -30.71
N GLU A 34 57.02 4.08 -30.76
CA GLU A 34 56.64 5.00 -31.84
C GLU A 34 57.61 6.19 -31.96
N ILE A 35 57.99 6.82 -30.85
CA ILE A 35 58.94 7.95 -30.84
C ILE A 35 60.33 7.51 -31.32
N VAL A 36 60.84 6.38 -30.82
CA VAL A 36 62.16 5.87 -31.21
C VAL A 36 62.18 5.49 -32.70
N LEU A 37 61.15 4.82 -33.20
CA LEU A 37 61.09 4.38 -34.60
C LEU A 37 60.89 5.56 -35.57
N SER A 38 60.10 6.57 -35.18
CA SER A 38 59.95 7.80 -35.97
C SER A 38 61.23 8.63 -35.99
N ALA A 39 61.93 8.77 -34.86
CA ALA A 39 63.22 9.44 -34.79
C ALA A 39 64.30 8.73 -35.61
N LEU A 40 64.36 7.39 -35.56
CA LEU A 40 65.26 6.59 -36.37
C LEU A 40 64.98 6.76 -37.87
N SER A 41 63.70 6.77 -38.27
CA SER A 41 63.34 7.02 -39.67
C SER A 41 63.71 8.42 -40.14
N LEU A 42 63.60 9.43 -39.28
CA LEU A 42 63.99 10.81 -39.60
C LEU A 42 65.51 10.96 -39.71
N LEU A 43 66.27 10.31 -38.82
CA LEU A 43 67.73 10.26 -38.85
C LEU A 43 68.24 9.59 -40.14
N LEU A 44 67.65 8.45 -40.51
CA LEU A 44 67.98 7.73 -41.74
C LEU A 44 67.65 8.55 -43.00
N CYS A 45 66.61 9.40 -42.95
CA CYS A 45 66.29 10.34 -44.02
C CYS A 45 67.36 11.43 -44.18
N GLY A 46 67.94 11.93 -43.09
CA GLY A 46 68.94 13.00 -43.11
C GLY A 46 70.34 12.56 -43.55
N LEU A 47 70.63 11.25 -43.53
CA LEU A 47 71.95 10.68 -43.85
C LEU A 47 72.15 10.28 -45.31
N GLN A 48 71.18 10.52 -46.19
CA GLN A 48 71.20 9.97 -47.56
C GLN A 48 71.01 11.08 -48.63
N VAL A 49 71.76 11.00 -49.74
CA VAL A 49 71.92 12.07 -50.77
C VAL A 49 71.20 11.73 -52.10
N GLU A 50 70.59 10.53 -52.25
CA GLU A 50 69.99 10.06 -53.51
C GLU A 50 68.49 9.70 -53.39
N PRO A 51 67.61 10.00 -54.37
CA PRO A 51 66.15 10.10 -54.20
C PRO A 51 65.36 8.77 -54.18
N ARG A 52 65.89 7.68 -53.63
CA ARG A 52 65.25 6.33 -53.70
C ARG A 52 64.35 5.97 -52.50
N TYR A 53 63.54 6.90 -51.98
CA TYR A 53 62.83 6.75 -50.69
C TYR A 53 61.38 6.25 -50.71
N ILE A 54 60.92 5.62 -51.79
CA ILE A 54 59.56 5.08 -51.85
C ILE A 54 59.32 4.00 -50.76
N ILE A 55 60.39 3.35 -50.26
CA ILE A 55 60.32 2.25 -49.29
C ILE A 55 60.23 2.73 -47.82
N LEU A 56 60.60 3.98 -47.49
CA LEU A 56 60.51 4.47 -46.10
C LEU A 56 59.08 4.84 -45.68
N VAL A 57 58.27 5.31 -46.64
CA VAL A 57 56.86 5.66 -46.43
C VAL A 57 56.02 4.46 -45.93
N PRO A 58 56.06 3.26 -46.55
CA PRO A 58 55.32 2.11 -46.05
C PRO A 58 55.83 1.59 -44.69
N VAL A 59 57.11 1.77 -44.37
CA VAL A 59 57.67 1.40 -43.05
C VAL A 59 57.13 2.33 -41.96
N LEU A 60 57.15 3.64 -42.18
CA LEU A 60 56.54 4.62 -41.27
C LEU A 60 55.03 4.40 -41.11
N ALA A 61 54.33 4.11 -42.21
CA ALA A 61 52.91 3.78 -42.17
C ALA A 61 52.65 2.49 -41.37
N ALA A 62 53.47 1.45 -41.53
CA ALA A 62 53.35 0.21 -40.77
C ALA A 62 53.57 0.44 -39.27
N ILE A 63 54.57 1.24 -38.89
CA ILE A 63 54.83 1.61 -37.49
C ILE A 63 53.63 2.33 -36.87
N TRP A 64 53.08 3.32 -37.58
CA TRP A 64 51.91 4.08 -37.13
C TRP A 64 50.66 3.20 -37.03
N ILE A 65 50.45 2.28 -37.99
CA ILE A 65 49.35 1.31 -37.97
C ILE A 65 49.45 0.37 -36.76
N ILE A 66 50.63 -0.22 -36.50
CA ILE A 66 50.87 -1.12 -35.36
C ILE A 66 50.65 -0.38 -34.03
N GLY A 67 51.16 0.83 -33.91
CA GLY A 67 50.93 1.71 -32.76
C GLY A 67 49.44 2.01 -32.51
N SER A 68 48.70 2.33 -33.57
CA SER A 68 47.27 2.59 -33.49
C SER A 68 46.45 1.35 -33.10
N LEU A 69 46.81 0.16 -33.60
CA LEU A 69 46.14 -1.11 -33.29
C LEU A 69 46.38 -1.54 -31.84
N THR A 70 47.62 -1.43 -31.36
CA THR A 70 47.99 -1.75 -29.97
C THR A 70 47.34 -0.78 -28.98
N SER A 71 47.23 0.51 -29.32
CA SER A 71 46.50 1.52 -28.53
C SER A 71 45.00 1.24 -28.44
N LYS A 72 44.36 0.82 -29.55
CA LYS A 72 42.94 0.40 -29.56
C LYS A 72 42.73 -0.84 -28.68
N ALA A 73 43.60 -1.84 -28.78
CA ALA A 73 43.54 -3.05 -27.96
C ALA A 73 43.71 -2.73 -26.46
N TYR A 74 44.63 -1.82 -26.11
CA TYR A 74 44.81 -1.33 -24.74
C TYR A 74 43.56 -0.64 -24.20
N LYS A 75 42.96 0.30 -24.97
CA LYS A 75 41.73 1.00 -24.57
C LYS A 75 40.56 0.02 -24.38
N ALA A 76 40.41 -0.95 -25.28
CA ALA A 76 39.39 -1.99 -25.17
C ALA A 76 39.56 -2.84 -23.90
N GLU A 77 40.80 -3.18 -23.54
CA GLU A 77 41.07 -3.94 -22.32
C GLU A 77 40.78 -3.14 -21.04
N VAL A 78 41.16 -1.86 -21.00
CA VAL A 78 40.80 -0.96 -19.89
C VAL A 78 39.29 -0.85 -19.73
N GLN A 79 38.57 -0.69 -20.84
CA GLN A 79 37.11 -0.61 -20.83
C GLN A 79 36.48 -1.91 -20.32
N ARG A 80 36.93 -3.08 -20.80
CA ARG A 80 36.46 -4.39 -20.32
C ARG A 80 36.67 -4.57 -18.81
N ARG A 81 37.83 -4.14 -18.29
CA ARG A 81 38.12 -4.20 -16.85
C ARG A 81 37.24 -3.26 -16.04
N ARG A 82 37.00 -2.04 -16.55
CA ARG A 82 36.10 -1.08 -15.92
C ARG A 82 34.66 -1.60 -15.87
N GLU A 83 34.18 -2.19 -16.96
CA GLU A 83 32.85 -2.82 -17.00
C GLU A 83 32.74 -4.02 -16.06
N ALA A 84 33.78 -4.86 -15.98
CA ALA A 84 33.83 -5.98 -15.03
C ALA A 84 33.80 -5.49 -13.58
N PHE A 85 34.59 -4.46 -13.26
CA PHE A 85 34.59 -3.84 -11.93
C PHE A 85 33.23 -3.22 -11.59
N ASN A 86 32.65 -2.46 -12.52
CA ASN A 86 31.35 -1.82 -12.32
C ASN A 86 30.25 -2.86 -12.09
N ARG A 87 30.23 -3.96 -12.84
CA ARG A 87 29.28 -5.07 -12.63
C ARG A 87 29.46 -5.69 -11.25
N ALA A 88 30.67 -6.07 -10.89
CA ALA A 88 30.95 -6.65 -9.58
C ALA A 88 30.56 -5.70 -8.42
N LYS A 89 30.80 -4.39 -8.59
CA LYS A 89 30.37 -3.37 -7.64
C LYS A 89 28.84 -3.27 -7.53
N MET A 90 28.12 -3.28 -8.66
CA MET A 90 26.66 -3.27 -8.67
C MET A 90 26.08 -4.51 -7.99
N ASP A 91 26.63 -5.69 -8.27
CA ASP A 91 26.20 -6.95 -7.66
C ASP A 91 26.41 -6.93 -6.14
N TYR A 92 27.56 -6.42 -5.68
CA TYR A 92 27.85 -6.23 -4.26
C TYR A 92 26.90 -5.23 -3.60
N ASP A 93 26.73 -4.04 -4.19
CA ASP A 93 25.87 -2.98 -3.64
C ASP A 93 24.40 -3.47 -3.57
N HIS A 94 23.96 -4.23 -4.57
CA HIS A 94 22.64 -4.87 -4.57
C HIS A 94 22.51 -5.90 -3.44
N LEU A 95 23.49 -6.78 -3.27
CA LEU A 95 23.50 -7.78 -2.19
C LEU A 95 23.41 -7.12 -0.80
N VAL A 96 24.21 -6.09 -0.56
CA VAL A 96 24.21 -5.33 0.69
C VAL A 96 22.84 -4.69 0.94
N SER A 97 22.24 -4.09 -0.10
CA SER A 97 20.92 -3.47 0.02
C SER A 97 19.82 -4.49 0.42
N GLN A 98 19.87 -5.69 -0.15
CA GLN A 98 18.92 -6.76 0.20
C GLN A 98 19.10 -7.23 1.65
N ILE A 99 20.36 -7.40 2.09
CA ILE A 99 20.66 -7.77 3.48
C ILE A 99 20.20 -6.68 4.45
N GLN A 100 20.39 -5.40 4.12
CA GLN A 100 19.93 -4.29 4.97
C GLN A 100 18.40 -4.22 5.05
N GLN A 101 17.69 -4.47 3.95
CA GLN A 101 16.22 -4.49 3.96
C GLN A 101 15.64 -5.68 4.73
N LEU A 102 16.26 -6.87 4.62
CA LEU A 102 15.74 -8.10 5.23
C LEU A 102 16.25 -8.33 6.66
N GLY A 103 17.52 -8.01 6.93
CA GLY A 103 18.22 -8.27 8.18
C GLY A 103 18.72 -7.03 8.92
N GLY A 104 18.60 -5.84 8.32
CA GLY A 104 18.96 -4.58 8.98
C GLY A 104 17.94 -4.12 10.01
N LEU A 105 18.34 -3.12 10.80
CA LEU A 105 17.51 -2.51 11.84
C LEU A 105 16.17 -1.99 11.30
N GLU A 106 16.17 -1.41 10.09
CA GLU A 106 14.96 -0.90 9.44
C GLU A 106 13.96 -2.02 9.11
N GLY A 107 14.43 -3.13 8.54
CA GLY A 107 13.60 -4.31 8.25
C GLY A 107 12.98 -4.91 9.51
N PHE A 108 13.77 -4.99 10.58
CA PHE A 108 13.30 -5.44 11.89
C PHE A 108 12.24 -4.49 12.47
N ILE A 109 12.49 -3.17 12.47
CA ILE A 109 11.54 -2.17 12.97
C ILE A 109 10.23 -2.24 12.16
N ALA A 110 10.30 -2.31 10.84
CA ALA A 110 9.13 -2.43 9.98
C ALA A 110 8.30 -3.69 10.31
N LYS A 111 8.96 -4.84 10.50
CA LYS A 111 8.28 -6.08 10.87
C LYS A 111 7.67 -6.01 12.26
N ARG A 112 8.37 -5.41 13.23
CA ARG A 112 7.86 -5.18 14.59
C ARG A 112 6.61 -4.30 14.57
N THR A 113 6.65 -3.17 13.86
CA THR A 113 5.50 -2.25 13.73
C THR A 113 4.31 -2.95 13.06
N MET A 114 4.56 -3.76 12.03
CA MET A 114 3.51 -4.57 11.39
C MET A 114 2.86 -5.56 12.37
N LEU A 115 3.67 -6.27 13.16
CA LEU A 115 3.16 -7.22 14.17
C LEU A 115 2.43 -6.51 15.32
N GLU A 116 2.94 -5.36 15.73
CA GLU A 116 2.30 -4.53 16.76
C GLU A 116 0.93 -4.05 16.30
N LYS A 117 0.82 -3.59 15.05
CA LYS A 117 -0.47 -3.24 14.44
C LYS A 117 -1.44 -4.43 14.41
N MET A 118 -0.99 -5.60 13.95
CA MET A 118 -1.83 -6.81 13.93
C MET A 118 -2.27 -7.24 15.34
N LYS A 119 -1.37 -7.13 16.32
CA LYS A 119 -1.69 -7.39 17.73
C LYS A 119 -2.76 -6.42 18.23
N ASP A 120 -2.61 -5.14 17.95
CA ASP A 120 -3.56 -4.11 18.36
C ASP A 120 -4.93 -4.28 17.68
N GLU A 121 -4.95 -4.67 16.40
CA GLU A 121 -6.18 -5.04 15.66
C GLU A 121 -6.89 -6.22 16.35
N ILE A 122 -6.16 -7.31 16.66
CA ILE A 122 -6.73 -8.49 17.35
C ILE A 122 -7.24 -8.12 18.75
N LEU A 123 -6.50 -7.31 19.50
CA LEU A 123 -6.91 -6.85 20.82
C LEU A 123 -8.12 -5.90 20.76
N GLY A 124 -8.36 -5.24 19.63
CA GLY A 124 -9.51 -4.37 19.39
C GLY A 124 -10.81 -5.12 19.04
N LEU A 125 -10.71 -6.32 18.46
CA LEU A 125 -11.87 -7.11 18.01
C LEU A 125 -12.95 -7.32 19.09
N PRO A 126 -12.63 -7.65 20.36
CA PRO A 126 -13.66 -7.88 21.37
C PRO A 126 -14.52 -6.64 21.66
N GLU A 127 -13.93 -5.45 21.65
CA GLU A 127 -14.67 -4.20 21.84
C GLU A 127 -15.47 -3.81 20.59
N GLU A 128 -15.04 -4.22 19.39
CA GLU A 128 -15.85 -4.09 18.17
C GLU A 128 -17.04 -5.04 18.17
N GLU A 129 -16.83 -6.31 18.53
CA GLU A 129 -17.88 -7.31 18.69
C GLU A 129 -18.93 -6.84 19.71
N LYS A 130 -18.48 -6.38 20.87
CA LYS A 130 -19.37 -5.84 21.91
C LYS A 130 -20.19 -4.65 21.44
N ARG A 131 -19.57 -3.71 20.69
CA ARG A 131 -20.28 -2.57 20.09
C ARG A 131 -21.30 -3.03 19.05
N ALA A 132 -20.95 -3.99 18.21
CA ALA A 132 -21.84 -4.53 17.19
C ALA A 132 -23.04 -5.29 17.82
N LEU A 133 -22.80 -6.09 18.86
CA LEU A 133 -23.85 -6.78 19.60
C LEU A 133 -24.78 -5.80 20.33
N ALA A 134 -24.25 -4.74 20.94
CA ALA A 134 -25.05 -3.70 21.57
C ALA A 134 -25.95 -2.98 20.54
N ALA A 135 -25.38 -2.57 19.39
CA ALA A 135 -26.15 -1.95 18.32
C ALA A 135 -27.26 -2.89 17.78
N LEU A 136 -26.99 -4.20 17.73
CA LEU A 136 -27.98 -5.18 17.31
C LEU A 136 -29.12 -5.32 18.31
N GLN A 137 -28.82 -5.31 19.61
CA GLN A 137 -29.82 -5.31 20.68
C GLN A 137 -30.68 -4.04 20.67
N ASP A 138 -30.08 -2.87 20.49
CA ASP A 138 -30.80 -1.60 20.41
C ASP A 138 -31.76 -1.58 19.21
N ASN A 139 -31.28 -1.97 18.02
CA ASN A 139 -32.12 -2.09 16.83
C ASN A 139 -33.23 -3.13 16.99
N ALA A 140 -32.96 -4.25 17.66
CA ALA A 140 -33.95 -5.27 17.96
C ALA A 140 -35.04 -4.76 18.91
N ARG A 141 -34.65 -4.00 19.94
CA ARG A 141 -35.56 -3.36 20.89
C ARG A 141 -36.48 -2.34 20.21
N GLU A 142 -35.91 -1.48 19.37
CA GLU A 142 -36.71 -0.49 18.61
C GLU A 142 -37.69 -1.16 17.65
N ARG A 143 -37.27 -2.21 16.92
CA ARG A 143 -38.18 -2.98 16.04
C ARG A 143 -39.34 -3.61 16.83
N GLN A 144 -39.06 -4.22 17.99
CA GLN A 144 -40.10 -4.84 18.80
C GLN A 144 -41.04 -3.80 19.42
N LYS A 145 -40.49 -2.66 19.86
CA LYS A 145 -41.28 -1.52 20.37
C LYS A 145 -42.21 -0.99 19.29
N GLN A 146 -41.70 -0.76 18.08
CA GLN A 146 -42.49 -0.30 16.94
C GLN A 146 -43.66 -1.25 16.66
N LYS A 147 -43.38 -2.54 16.51
CA LYS A 147 -44.41 -3.57 16.27
C LYS A 147 -45.44 -3.68 17.40
N PHE A 148 -45.03 -3.49 18.64
CA PHE A 148 -45.96 -3.44 19.77
C PHE A 148 -46.88 -2.22 19.70
N LEU A 149 -46.35 -1.05 19.33
CA LEU A 149 -47.12 0.19 19.20
C LEU A 149 -48.09 0.16 18.00
N GLU A 150 -47.77 -0.58 16.94
CA GLU A 150 -48.66 -0.80 15.79
C GLU A 150 -49.99 -1.48 16.19
N GLY A 151 -50.00 -2.26 17.29
CA GLY A 151 -51.22 -2.86 17.82
C GLY A 151 -52.19 -1.89 18.50
N PHE A 152 -51.77 -0.65 18.78
CA PHE A 152 -52.58 0.35 19.48
C PHE A 152 -53.15 1.37 18.50
N PHE A 153 -54.35 1.11 18.01
CA PHE A 153 -55.06 1.99 17.09
C PHE A 153 -55.62 3.24 17.78
N ILE A 154 -55.55 4.38 17.08
CA ILE A 154 -56.04 5.66 17.58
C ILE A 154 -57.57 5.71 17.70
N ASP A 155 -58.26 4.90 16.89
CA ASP A 155 -59.73 4.79 16.93
C ASP A 155 -60.20 4.20 18.27
N ALA A 156 -59.53 3.17 18.76
CA ALA A 156 -59.82 2.53 20.05
C ALA A 156 -59.28 3.29 21.27
N ALA A 157 -58.41 4.29 21.05
CA ALA A 157 -57.75 5.02 22.14
C ALA A 157 -58.69 6.01 22.84
N SER A 158 -58.64 6.07 24.17
CA SER A 158 -59.27 7.14 24.95
C SER A 158 -58.24 8.26 25.18
N ILE A 159 -58.33 9.34 24.39
CA ILE A 159 -57.40 10.48 24.47
C ILE A 159 -58.19 11.74 24.82
N PRO A 160 -57.87 12.44 25.93
CA PRO A 160 -58.57 13.64 26.35
C PRO A 160 -58.63 14.72 25.25
N GLY A 161 -59.82 15.21 24.95
CA GLY A 161 -60.02 16.25 23.94
C GLY A 161 -59.89 15.79 22.49
N VAL A 162 -59.68 14.50 22.22
CA VAL A 162 -59.57 13.94 20.86
C VAL A 162 -60.77 13.03 20.58
N GLY A 163 -61.87 13.65 20.16
CA GLY A 163 -63.10 12.96 19.75
C GLY A 163 -63.06 12.38 18.33
N PRO A 164 -64.15 11.75 17.86
CA PRO A 164 -64.20 11.02 16.59
C PRO A 164 -63.74 11.82 15.36
N ALA A 165 -64.16 13.09 15.24
CA ALA A 165 -63.76 13.95 14.12
C ALA A 165 -62.24 14.23 14.10
N ARG A 166 -61.63 14.41 15.27
CA ARG A 166 -60.18 14.63 15.39
C ARG A 166 -59.37 13.36 15.15
N LYS A 167 -59.90 12.19 15.56
CA LYS A 167 -59.31 10.88 15.22
C LYS A 167 -59.34 10.62 13.71
N ALA A 168 -60.46 10.93 13.05
CA ALA A 168 -60.57 10.84 11.60
C ALA A 168 -59.54 11.75 10.89
N ALA A 169 -59.34 12.98 11.38
CA ALA A 169 -58.32 13.88 10.84
C ALA A 169 -56.89 13.35 11.00
N LEU A 170 -56.56 12.72 12.14
CA LEU A 170 -55.26 12.06 12.36
C LEU A 170 -55.05 10.89 11.38
N ARG A 171 -56.08 10.05 11.17
CA ARG A 171 -56.02 8.95 10.19
C ARG A 171 -55.82 9.43 8.76
N SER A 172 -56.52 10.49 8.34
CA SER A 172 -56.32 11.07 7.01
C SER A 172 -54.90 11.61 6.79
N PHE A 173 -54.15 11.87 7.87
CA PHE A 173 -52.74 12.25 7.85
C PHE A 173 -51.77 11.07 8.00
N GLY A 174 -52.28 9.84 7.97
CA GLY A 174 -51.49 8.60 8.10
C GLY A 174 -51.13 8.23 9.54
N ILE A 175 -51.78 8.84 10.54
CA ILE A 175 -51.56 8.53 11.96
C ILE A 175 -52.67 7.59 12.41
N GLU A 176 -52.45 6.29 12.24
CA GLU A 176 -53.46 5.26 12.55
C GLU A 176 -53.16 4.56 13.88
N THR A 177 -51.88 4.39 14.21
CA THR A 177 -51.42 3.67 15.39
C THR A 177 -50.55 4.54 16.30
N ALA A 178 -50.28 4.05 17.51
CA ALA A 178 -49.31 4.70 18.41
C ALA A 178 -47.88 4.73 17.83
N ALA A 179 -47.58 3.87 16.86
CA ALA A 179 -46.28 3.80 16.20
C ALA A 179 -46.04 5.00 15.28
N ASP A 180 -47.10 5.50 14.64
CA ASP A 180 -47.08 6.61 13.66
C ASP A 180 -47.06 8.00 14.33
N VAL A 181 -47.33 8.04 15.64
CA VAL A 181 -47.39 9.28 16.41
C VAL A 181 -45.99 9.86 16.59
N THR A 182 -45.77 11.02 15.99
CA THR A 182 -44.62 11.89 16.26
C THR A 182 -45.12 13.30 16.54
N ARG A 183 -44.38 14.08 17.34
CA ARG A 183 -44.77 15.47 17.66
C ARG A 183 -44.93 16.31 16.38
N ARG A 184 -44.11 16.03 15.37
CA ARG A 184 -44.16 16.68 14.06
C ARG A 184 -45.41 16.29 13.28
N SER A 185 -45.70 14.99 13.14
CA SER A 185 -46.85 14.51 12.38
C SER A 185 -48.17 15.02 12.97
N VAL A 186 -48.30 15.00 14.30
CA VAL A 186 -49.53 15.48 14.97
C VAL A 186 -49.72 17.00 14.85
N LYS A 187 -48.67 17.81 14.97
CA LYS A 187 -48.76 19.28 14.80
C LYS A 187 -49.14 19.71 13.38
N GLN A 188 -48.84 18.90 12.39
CA GLN A 188 -49.19 19.20 11.00
C GLN A 188 -50.68 19.00 10.72
N VAL A 189 -51.41 18.28 11.58
CA VAL A 189 -52.85 18.06 11.43
C VAL A 189 -53.61 19.32 11.83
N LYS A 190 -54.40 19.85 10.89
CA LYS A 190 -55.22 21.04 11.11
C LYS A 190 -56.15 20.84 12.32
N GLY A 191 -56.09 21.76 13.28
CA GLY A 191 -56.89 21.71 14.51
C GLY A 191 -56.22 21.03 15.70
N PHE A 192 -54.98 20.56 15.56
CA PHE A 192 -54.14 20.08 16.67
C PHE A 192 -53.13 21.14 17.13
N GLY A 193 -53.50 21.89 18.17
CA GLY A 193 -52.58 22.80 18.87
C GLY A 193 -51.65 22.07 19.84
N ASP A 194 -50.83 22.82 20.58
CA ASP A 194 -49.83 22.26 21.51
C ASP A 194 -50.45 21.33 22.57
N HIS A 195 -51.58 21.71 23.16
CA HIS A 195 -52.25 20.91 24.18
C HIS A 195 -52.73 19.55 23.65
N LEU A 196 -53.38 19.53 22.48
CA LEU A 196 -53.87 18.29 21.87
C LEU A 196 -52.73 17.43 21.34
N THR A 197 -51.68 18.06 20.81
CA THR A 197 -50.45 17.37 20.43
C THR A 197 -49.85 16.67 21.65
N GLN A 198 -49.76 17.36 22.78
CA GLN A 198 -49.23 16.78 24.00
C GLN A 198 -50.09 15.62 24.49
N ALA A 199 -51.42 15.73 24.47
CA ALA A 199 -52.32 14.63 24.85
C ALA A 199 -52.12 13.36 24.00
N VAL A 200 -51.89 13.50 22.69
CA VAL A 200 -51.62 12.35 21.80
C VAL A 200 -50.22 11.77 22.07
N ILE A 201 -49.23 12.61 22.36
CA ILE A 201 -47.87 12.16 22.73
C ILE A 201 -47.89 11.45 24.09
N ASP A 202 -48.63 11.95 25.06
CA ASP A 202 -48.77 11.35 26.39
C ASP A 202 -49.49 9.99 26.30
N TRP A 203 -50.48 9.88 25.41
CA TRP A 203 -51.11 8.61 25.09
C TRP A 203 -50.10 7.61 24.51
N LYS A 204 -49.30 7.99 23.51
CA LYS A 204 -48.20 7.14 23.00
C LYS A 204 -47.27 6.72 24.15
N ALA A 205 -46.85 7.67 24.99
CA ALA A 205 -46.00 7.38 26.15
C ALA A 205 -46.66 6.43 27.16
N SER A 206 -47.99 6.42 27.27
CA SER A 206 -48.73 5.45 28.10
C SER A 206 -48.70 4.04 27.49
N CYS A 207 -48.79 3.91 26.17
CA CYS A 207 -48.60 2.63 25.48
C CYS A 207 -47.16 2.16 25.61
N GLU A 208 -46.17 3.04 25.41
CA GLU A 208 -44.75 2.70 25.55
C GLU A 208 -44.39 2.20 26.95
N ARG A 209 -44.99 2.76 28.00
CA ARG A 209 -44.78 2.28 29.39
C ARG A 209 -45.25 0.84 29.62
N ARG A 210 -46.15 0.33 28.78
CA ARG A 210 -46.63 -1.07 28.84
C ARG A 210 -45.75 -2.02 28.04
N PHE A 211 -44.82 -1.50 27.25
CA PHE A 211 -43.92 -2.32 26.45
C PHE A 211 -42.93 -3.07 27.35
N VAL A 212 -42.87 -4.39 27.17
CA VAL A 212 -41.88 -5.26 27.81
C VAL A 212 -41.02 -5.87 26.71
N PHE A 213 -39.72 -5.57 26.73
CA PHE A 213 -38.77 -6.11 25.76
C PHE A 213 -38.58 -7.61 25.98
N ARG A 214 -38.70 -8.40 24.90
CA ARG A 214 -38.44 -9.85 24.93
C ARG A 214 -37.17 -10.16 24.13
N PRO A 215 -36.01 -10.29 24.79
CA PRO A 215 -34.72 -10.46 24.11
C PRO A 215 -34.63 -11.74 23.26
N ASN A 216 -35.31 -12.80 23.69
CA ASN A 216 -35.28 -14.11 23.00
C ASN A 216 -36.05 -14.12 21.68
N GLU A 217 -37.00 -13.20 21.49
CA GLU A 217 -37.76 -13.05 20.24
C GLU A 217 -37.13 -12.01 19.31
N ALA A 218 -36.31 -11.10 19.85
CA ALA A 218 -35.85 -9.89 19.17
C ALA A 218 -34.52 -10.08 18.41
N VAL A 219 -33.64 -10.98 18.89
CA VAL A 219 -32.35 -11.28 18.27
C VAL A 219 -32.33 -12.72 17.81
N THR A 220 -32.38 -12.94 16.49
CA THR A 220 -32.32 -14.30 15.95
C THR A 220 -30.89 -14.87 16.03
N PRO A 221 -30.72 -16.20 16.04
CA PRO A 221 -29.40 -16.82 15.95
C PRO A 221 -28.61 -16.39 14.70
N ALA A 222 -29.32 -16.14 13.58
CA ALA A 222 -28.74 -15.65 12.34
C ALA A 222 -28.16 -14.22 12.48
N ASP A 223 -28.86 -13.34 13.21
CA ASP A 223 -28.38 -11.98 13.50
C ASP A 223 -27.07 -12.00 14.31
N ARG A 224 -26.93 -12.93 15.27
CA ARG A 224 -25.69 -13.10 16.04
C ARG A 224 -24.56 -13.65 15.20
N GLN A 225 -24.85 -14.65 14.36
CA GLN A 225 -23.86 -15.23 13.43
C GLN A 225 -23.36 -14.20 12.42
N ALA A 226 -24.22 -13.29 11.95
CA ALA A 226 -23.82 -12.22 11.03
C ALA A 226 -22.82 -11.22 11.67
N VAL A 227 -22.88 -11.00 12.99
CA VAL A 227 -21.90 -10.18 13.71
C VAL A 227 -20.57 -10.92 13.86
N MET A 228 -20.61 -12.23 14.13
CA MET A 228 -19.40 -13.06 14.29
C MET A 228 -18.71 -13.40 12.96
N ALA A 229 -19.40 -13.27 11.83
CA ALA A 229 -18.87 -13.54 10.50
C ALA A 229 -18.19 -12.32 9.84
N LYS A 230 -18.24 -11.15 10.49
CA LYS A 230 -17.50 -9.95 10.07
C LYS A 230 -16.08 -9.97 10.61
#